data_AF-A0A847UEQ5-F1
#
_entry.id   AF-A0A847UEQ5-F1
#
_cell.length_a   1.000
_cell.length_b   1.000
_cell.length_c   1.000
_cell.angle_alpha   90.00
_cell.angle_beta   90.00
_cell.angle_gamma   90.00
#
_symmetry.space_group_name_H-M   'P 1'
#
loop_
_entity.id
_entity.type
_entity.pdbx_description
1 polymer ?
#
loop_
_entity_poly.entity_id
_entity_poly.type
_entity_poly.pdbx_seq_one_letter_code
_entity_poly.pdbx_strand_id
1 'polypeptide(L)'
;MDDREQSVEAVVDYCHTQARLLSGQSERLSAEIDDLLDEIDTEAAAVRDRLASGREQADSPDQPAGPGEAVDETTVAELEAKQSTVADKQERLDEIGTLAAAYVDLAASLQAESDATEAITRVLELEADADAPAFFEERETLLETATDQ
;
A
#
# COMPACT_ATOMS: atom_id res chain seq x y z
N MET A 1 -27.54 18.32 -23.79
CA MET A 1 -27.01 17.05 -23.27
C MET A 1 -28.04 15.99 -23.51
N ASP A 2 -27.71 15.05 -24.39
CA ASP A 2 -28.42 13.79 -24.58
C ASP A 2 -28.31 12.95 -23.29
N ASP A 3 -29.28 12.07 -23.01
CA ASP A 3 -29.22 11.14 -21.87
C ASP A 3 -27.94 10.27 -21.90
N ARG A 4 -27.40 10.00 -23.10
CA ARG A 4 -26.15 9.25 -23.28
C ARG A 4 -24.91 10.02 -22.81
N GLU A 5 -24.84 11.32 -23.08
CA GLU A 5 -23.72 12.17 -22.64
C GLU A 5 -23.70 12.26 -21.11
N GLN A 6 -24.86 12.39 -20.46
CA GLN A 6 -24.98 12.33 -18.99
C GLN A 6 -24.58 10.96 -18.43
N SER A 7 -24.79 9.89 -19.19
CA SER A 7 -24.41 8.54 -18.78
C SER A 7 -22.90 8.33 -18.85
N VAL A 8 -22.21 8.84 -19.87
CA VAL A 8 -20.74 8.80 -19.96
C VAL A 8 -20.09 9.68 -18.88
N GLU A 9 -20.65 10.87 -18.62
CA GLU A 9 -20.19 11.76 -17.54
C GLU A 9 -20.23 11.05 -16.18
N ALA A 10 -21.28 10.27 -15.91
CA ALA A 10 -21.37 9.46 -14.70
C ALA A 10 -20.26 8.38 -14.60
N VAL A 11 -19.85 7.78 -15.73
CA VAL A 11 -18.73 6.82 -15.76
C VAL A 11 -17.40 7.53 -15.50
N VAL A 12 -17.20 8.72 -16.07
CA VAL A 12 -16.00 9.54 -15.81
C VAL A 12 -15.92 9.94 -14.33
N ASP A 13 -17.04 10.36 -13.74
CA ASP A 13 -17.14 10.68 -12.31
C ASP A 13 -16.88 9.47 -11.42
N TYR A 14 -17.34 8.29 -11.84
CA TYR A 14 -17.02 7.02 -11.17
C TYR A 14 -15.50 6.79 -11.16
N CYS A 15 -14.82 6.85 -12.32
CA CYS A 15 -13.37 6.66 -12.39
C CYS A 15 -12.61 7.66 -11.50
N HIS A 16 -13.00 8.95 -11.51
CA HIS A 16 -12.40 9.95 -10.62
C HIS A 16 -12.65 9.66 -9.14
N THR A 17 -13.81 9.13 -8.79
CA THR A 17 -14.12 8.72 -7.43
C THR A 17 -13.25 7.56 -6.98
N GLN A 18 -13.09 6.52 -7.82
CA GLN A 18 -12.22 5.39 -7.51
C GLN A 18 -10.76 5.81 -7.35
N ALA A 19 -10.24 6.64 -8.27
CA ALA A 19 -8.88 7.18 -8.15
C ALA A 19 -8.67 7.97 -6.85
N ARG A 20 -9.66 8.77 -6.42
CA ARG A 20 -9.58 9.52 -5.15
C ARG A 20 -9.58 8.60 -3.94
N LEU A 21 -10.39 7.54 -3.95
CA LEU A 21 -10.43 6.56 -2.86
C LEU A 21 -9.07 5.85 -2.72
N LEU A 22 -8.50 5.40 -3.84
CA LEU A 22 -7.18 4.77 -3.88
C LEU A 22 -6.07 5.73 -3.43
N SER A 23 -6.13 7.01 -3.81
CA SER A 23 -5.21 8.04 -3.30
C SER A 23 -5.26 8.14 -1.77
N GLY A 24 -6.46 8.16 -1.18
CA GLY A 24 -6.60 8.18 0.27
C GLY A 24 -6.11 6.90 0.95
N GLN A 25 -6.20 5.75 0.29
CA GLN A 25 -5.61 4.50 0.78
C GLN A 25 -4.08 4.52 0.69
N SER A 26 -3.52 5.01 -0.42
CA SER A 26 -2.09 5.20 -0.64
C SER A 26 -1.47 6.14 0.40
N GLU A 27 -2.14 7.25 0.71
CA GLU A 27 -1.71 8.19 1.76
C GLU A 27 -1.65 7.52 3.14
N ARG A 28 -2.67 6.75 3.50
CA ARG A 28 -2.68 6.00 4.77
C ARG A 28 -1.59 4.95 4.83
N LEU A 29 -1.46 4.14 3.77
CA LEU A 29 -0.46 3.08 3.71
C LEU A 29 0.97 3.64 3.74
N SER A 30 1.21 4.79 3.09
CA SER A 30 2.50 5.48 3.14
C SER A 30 2.84 5.91 4.57
N ALA A 31 1.87 6.49 5.31
CA ALA A 31 2.08 6.85 6.71
C ALA A 31 2.38 5.62 7.59
N GLU A 32 1.67 4.50 7.37
CA GLU A 32 1.96 3.25 8.08
C GLU A 32 3.37 2.70 7.78
N ILE A 33 3.85 2.85 6.54
CA ILE A 33 5.21 2.46 6.16
C ILE A 33 6.24 3.35 6.86
N ASP A 34 6.03 4.67 6.87
CA ASP A 34 6.92 5.62 7.54
C ASP A 34 7.01 5.33 9.04
N ASP A 35 5.87 5.10 9.71
CA ASP A 35 5.82 4.73 11.13
C ASP A 35 6.61 3.43 11.42
N LEU A 36 6.49 2.43 10.55
CA LEU A 36 7.24 1.17 10.68
C LEU A 36 8.75 1.36 10.46
N LEU A 37 9.15 2.21 9.51
CA LEU A 37 10.55 2.52 9.27
C LEU A 37 11.18 3.24 10.46
N ASP A 38 10.47 4.19 11.06
CA ASP A 38 10.91 4.88 12.29
C ASP A 38 11.07 3.92 13.48
N GLU A 39 10.16 2.95 13.60
CA GLU A 39 10.25 1.89 14.61
C GLU A 39 11.48 0.99 14.39
N ILE A 40 11.70 0.54 13.15
CA ILE A 40 12.88 -0.26 12.76
C ILE A 40 14.17 0.49 13.07
N ASP A 41 14.26 1.77 12.72
CA ASP A 41 15.45 2.59 12.95
C ASP A 41 15.75 2.75 14.46
N THR A 42 14.70 2.95 15.26
CA THR A 42 14.79 3.04 16.72
C THR A 42 15.29 1.73 17.33
N GLU A 43 14.71 0.60 16.94
CA GLU A 43 15.09 -0.71 17.44
C GLU A 43 16.50 -1.11 16.98
N ALA A 44 16.86 -0.84 15.72
CA ALA A 44 18.19 -1.09 15.20
C ALA A 44 19.26 -0.22 15.89
N ALA A 45 18.92 1.01 16.29
CA ALA A 45 19.79 1.84 17.13
C ALA A 45 19.98 1.21 18.52
N ALA A 46 18.90 0.78 19.17
CA ALA A 46 18.97 0.12 20.48
C ALA A 46 19.82 -1.17 20.45
N VAL A 47 19.67 -1.99 19.40
CA VAL A 47 20.48 -3.19 19.16
C VAL A 47 21.97 -2.83 19.03
N ARG A 48 22.30 -1.79 18.27
CA ARG A 48 23.69 -1.33 18.10
C ARG A 48 24.30 -0.83 19.41
N ASP A 49 23.55 -0.06 20.19
CA ASP A 49 24.00 0.46 21.48
C ASP A 49 24.26 -0.65 22.50
N ARG A 50 23.37 -1.66 22.54
CA ARG A 50 23.54 -2.86 23.37
C ARG A 50 24.78 -3.66 22.98
N LEU A 51 25.01 -3.84 21.68
CA LEU A 51 26.21 -4.52 21.18
C LEU A 51 27.50 -3.76 21.53
N ALA A 52 27.49 -2.43 21.41
CA ALA A 52 28.62 -1.59 21.79
C ALA A 52 28.91 -1.68 23.30
N SER A 53 27.87 -1.56 24.14
CA SER A 53 27.98 -1.65 25.60
C SER A 53 28.50 -3.03 26.06
N GLY A 54 28.02 -4.11 25.43
CA GLY A 54 28.48 -5.47 25.71
C GLY A 54 29.95 -5.69 25.34
N ARG A 55 30.44 -5.03 24.28
CA ARG A 55 31.86 -5.06 23.90
C ARG A 55 32.75 -4.32 24.91
N GLU A 56 32.34 -3.14 25.35
CA GLU A 56 33.10 -2.34 26.33
C GLU A 56 33.24 -3.06 27.68
N GLN A 57 32.22 -3.81 28.10
CA GLN A 57 32.28 -4.66 29.29
C GLN A 57 33.22 -5.86 29.14
N ALA A 58 33.29 -6.48 27.95
CA ALA A 58 34.20 -7.59 27.70
C ALA A 58 35.68 -7.17 27.67
N ASP A 59 35.99 -5.92 27.30
CA ASP A 59 37.36 -5.37 27.24
C ASP A 59 37.87 -4.84 28.61
N SER A 60 37.05 -4.86 29.68
CA SER A 60 37.46 -4.42 31.03
C SER A 60 38.04 -5.58 31.87
N PRO A 61 39.34 -5.55 32.26
CA PRO A 61 40.02 -6.69 32.88
C PRO A 61 39.63 -7.02 34.33
N ASP A 62 38.78 -6.20 34.98
CA ASP A 62 38.40 -6.34 36.40
C ASP A 62 36.94 -6.80 36.62
N GLN A 63 36.17 -7.06 35.56
CA GLN A 63 34.81 -7.59 35.71
C GLN A 63 34.76 -9.08 35.35
N PRO A 64 34.14 -9.95 36.17
CA PRO A 64 33.82 -11.29 35.70
C PRO A 64 32.95 -11.14 34.45
N ALA A 65 33.21 -11.95 33.43
CA ALA A 65 32.35 -12.07 32.26
C ALA A 65 30.99 -12.63 32.72
N GLY A 66 30.15 -11.77 33.31
CA GLY A 66 28.74 -12.00 33.42
C GLY A 66 28.17 -12.13 32.00
N PRO A 67 27.01 -12.78 31.84
CA PRO A 67 26.36 -12.78 30.54
C PRO A 67 26.04 -11.32 30.22
N GLY A 68 26.94 -10.65 29.49
CA GLY A 68 26.64 -9.39 28.86
C GLY A 68 25.33 -9.61 28.11
N GLU A 69 24.43 -8.63 28.19
CA GLU A 69 23.14 -8.71 27.52
C GLU A 69 23.39 -8.79 26.01
N ALA A 70 23.70 -10.00 25.53
CA ALA A 70 23.86 -10.29 24.13
C ALA A 70 22.56 -9.85 23.44
N VAL A 71 22.71 -9.28 22.25
CA VAL A 71 21.54 -9.05 21.39
C VAL A 71 20.87 -10.41 21.22
N ASP A 72 19.60 -10.48 21.62
CA ASP A 72 18.84 -11.72 21.53
C ASP A 72 18.52 -12.02 20.07
N GLU A 73 18.60 -13.29 19.67
CA GLU A 73 18.25 -13.72 18.30
C GLU A 73 16.79 -13.38 17.99
N THR A 74 15.93 -13.36 19.01
CA THR A 74 14.53 -12.92 18.89
C THR A 74 14.41 -11.46 18.43
N THR A 75 15.20 -10.53 18.98
CA THR A 75 15.15 -9.11 18.57
C THR A 75 15.58 -8.92 17.11
N VAL A 76 16.57 -9.70 16.66
CA VAL A 76 17.00 -9.65 15.25
C VAL A 76 15.89 -10.20 14.34
N ALA A 77 15.26 -11.31 14.71
CA ALA A 77 14.17 -11.89 13.94
C ALA A 77 12.93 -10.96 13.87
N GLU A 78 12.63 -10.22 14.94
CA GLU A 78 11.56 -9.21 14.96
C GLU A 78 11.85 -8.06 13.98
N LEU A 79 13.09 -7.55 13.96
CA LEU A 79 13.52 -6.53 12.99
C LEU A 79 13.41 -7.02 11.54
N GLU A 80 13.84 -8.25 11.25
CA GLU A 80 13.73 -8.85 9.92
C GLU A 80 12.26 -9.01 9.50
N ALA A 81 11.38 -9.44 10.41
CA ALA A 81 9.96 -9.56 10.15
C ALA A 81 9.30 -8.21 9.83
N LYS A 82 9.68 -7.14 10.56
CA LYS A 82 9.21 -5.78 10.29
C LYS A 82 9.69 -5.27 8.93
N GLN A 83 10.96 -5.50 8.58
CA GLN A 83 11.48 -5.15 7.26
C GLN A 83 10.75 -5.87 6.13
N SER A 84 10.43 -7.16 6.30
CA SER A 84 9.58 -7.91 5.35
C SER A 84 8.20 -7.27 5.22
N THR A 85 7.59 -6.89 6.35
CA THR A 85 6.26 -6.23 6.36
C THR A 85 6.30 -4.90 5.61
N VAL A 86 7.37 -4.11 5.77
CA VAL A 86 7.56 -2.87 5.01
C VAL A 86 7.64 -3.14 3.52
N ALA A 87 8.41 -4.15 3.10
CA ALA A 87 8.53 -4.51 1.68
C ALA A 87 7.18 -4.92 1.07
N ASP A 88 6.41 -5.76 1.76
CA ASP A 88 5.07 -6.18 1.31
C ASP A 88 4.12 -4.97 1.20
N LYS A 89 4.18 -4.05 2.16
CA LYS A 89 3.38 -2.81 2.13
C LYS A 89 3.80 -1.87 1.01
N GLN A 90 5.10 -1.79 0.68
CA GLN A 90 5.59 -0.98 -0.44
C GLN A 90 5.13 -1.54 -1.79
N GLU A 91 5.20 -2.86 -1.98
CA GLU A 91 4.63 -3.51 -3.17
C GLU A 91 3.15 -3.19 -3.30
N ARG A 92 2.40 -3.30 -2.20
CA ARG A 92 0.97 -2.95 -2.18
C ARG A 92 0.70 -1.47 -2.50
N LEU A 93 1.56 -0.57 -2.03
CA LEU A 93 1.47 0.86 -2.32
C LEU A 93 1.64 1.15 -3.82
N ASP A 94 2.59 0.48 -4.46
CA ASP A 94 2.85 0.60 -5.90
C ASP A 94 1.68 0.08 -6.74
N GLU A 95 1.06 -1.04 -6.33
CA GLU A 95 -0.15 -1.57 -6.96
C GLU A 95 -1.31 -0.57 -6.88
N ILE A 96 -1.58 -0.02 -5.69
CA ILE A 96 -2.62 1.00 -5.47
C ILE A 96 -2.38 2.22 -6.37
N GLY A 97 -1.13 2.71 -6.42
CA GLY A 97 -0.76 3.83 -7.25
C GLY A 97 -0.97 3.57 -8.75
N THR A 98 -0.63 2.36 -9.19
CA THR A 98 -0.84 1.92 -10.58
C THR A 98 -2.33 1.90 -10.95
N LEU A 99 -3.18 1.31 -10.09
CA LEU A 99 -4.62 1.26 -10.32
C LEU A 99 -5.25 2.66 -10.29
N ALA A 100 -4.84 3.52 -9.35
CA ALA A 100 -5.33 4.89 -9.27
C ALA A 100 -5.00 5.69 -10.55
N ALA A 101 -3.77 5.55 -11.07
CA ALA A 101 -3.38 6.17 -12.33
C ALA A 101 -4.19 5.64 -13.50
N ALA A 102 -4.42 4.33 -13.57
CA ALA A 102 -5.21 3.71 -14.63
C ALA A 102 -6.66 4.24 -14.67
N TYR A 103 -7.30 4.46 -13.52
CA TYR A 103 -8.61 5.10 -13.46
C TYR A 103 -8.58 6.56 -13.96
N VAL A 104 -7.54 7.33 -13.63
CA VAL A 104 -7.39 8.72 -14.11
C VAL A 104 -7.21 8.76 -15.62
N ASP A 105 -6.36 7.88 -16.16
CA ASP A 105 -6.11 7.78 -17.59
C ASP A 105 -7.36 7.31 -18.34
N LEU A 106 -8.10 6.35 -17.79
CA LEU A 106 -9.36 5.91 -18.36
C LEU A 106 -10.38 7.05 -18.37
N ALA A 107 -10.56 7.77 -17.25
CA ALA A 107 -11.45 8.93 -17.15
C ALA A 107 -11.14 9.98 -18.23
N ALA A 108 -9.86 10.30 -18.44
CA ALA A 108 -9.43 11.22 -19.49
C ALA A 108 -9.77 10.70 -20.89
N SER A 109 -9.60 9.40 -21.14
CA SER A 109 -9.91 8.79 -22.44
C SER A 109 -11.43 8.76 -22.73
N LEU A 110 -12.26 8.60 -21.70
CA LEU A 110 -13.72 8.52 -21.81
C LEU A 110 -14.39 9.88 -22.09
N GLN A 111 -13.70 11.01 -21.88
CA GLN A 111 -14.25 12.34 -22.22
C GLN A 111 -14.54 12.52 -23.72
N ALA A 112 -13.88 11.73 -24.58
CA ALA A 112 -14.14 11.72 -26.02
C ALA A 112 -15.19 10.67 -26.44
N GLU A 113 -15.66 9.85 -25.50
CA GLU A 113 -16.65 8.80 -25.74
C GLU A 113 -18.07 9.36 -25.72
N SER A 114 -18.94 8.78 -26.54
CA SER A 114 -20.37 9.11 -26.61
C SER A 114 -21.27 7.91 -26.30
N ASP A 115 -20.73 6.70 -26.32
CA ASP A 115 -21.43 5.47 -25.97
C ASP A 115 -21.17 5.08 -24.51
N ALA A 116 -22.22 5.18 -23.70
CA ALA A 116 -22.18 4.80 -22.29
C ALA A 116 -21.95 3.29 -22.08
N THR A 117 -22.44 2.44 -22.98
CA THR A 117 -22.20 0.99 -22.87
C THR A 117 -20.74 0.65 -23.10
N GLU A 118 -20.11 1.28 -24.11
CA GLU A 118 -18.68 1.13 -24.34
C GLU A 118 -17.85 1.67 -23.16
N ALA A 119 -18.25 2.83 -22.61
CA ALA A 119 -17.59 3.39 -21.43
C ALA A 119 -17.63 2.43 -20.21
N ILE A 120 -18.78 1.82 -19.95
CA ILE A 120 -18.93 0.83 -18.87
C ILE A 120 -18.09 -0.42 -19.15
N THR A 121 -18.13 -0.96 -20.38
CA THR A 121 -17.32 -2.13 -20.76
C THR A 121 -15.84 -1.90 -20.48
N ARG A 122 -15.30 -0.74 -20.85
CA ARG A 122 -13.89 -0.41 -20.64
C ARG A 122 -13.51 -0.29 -19.16
N VAL A 123 -14.45 0.13 -18.30
CA VAL A 123 -14.24 0.10 -16.85
C VAL A 123 -14.22 -1.33 -16.32
N LEU A 124 -15.15 -2.18 -16.76
CA LEU A 124 -15.18 -3.59 -16.35
C LEU A 124 -13.92 -4.34 -16.78
N GLU A 125 -13.41 -4.06 -17.99
CA GLU A 125 -12.15 -4.62 -18.48
C GLU A 125 -10.97 -4.17 -17.62
N LEU A 126 -10.86 -2.87 -17.31
CA LEU A 126 -9.84 -2.34 -16.40
C LEU A 126 -9.89 -3.03 -15.04
N GLU A 127 -11.08 -3.14 -14.45
CA GLU A 127 -11.26 -3.72 -13.12
C GLU A 127 -10.93 -5.21 -13.07
N ALA A 128 -11.26 -5.94 -14.15
CA ALA A 128 -10.92 -7.35 -14.27
C ALA A 128 -9.42 -7.57 -14.48
N ASP A 129 -8.78 -6.76 -15.34
CA ASP A 129 -7.36 -6.87 -15.64
C ASP A 129 -6.48 -6.53 -14.42
N ALA A 130 -6.93 -5.60 -13.58
CA ALA A 130 -6.21 -5.14 -12.39
C ALA A 130 -6.62 -5.84 -11.10
N ASP A 131 -7.58 -6.77 -11.13
CA ASP A 131 -8.21 -7.35 -9.93
C ASP A 131 -8.65 -6.26 -8.93
N ALA A 132 -9.29 -5.21 -9.43
CA ALA A 132 -9.67 -4.03 -8.65
C ALA A 132 -10.47 -4.33 -7.37
N PRO A 133 -11.39 -5.33 -7.33
CA PRO A 133 -12.11 -5.69 -6.10
C PRO A 133 -11.20 -5.94 -4.89
N ALA A 134 -10.00 -6.49 -5.11
CA ALA A 134 -9.04 -6.76 -4.05
C ALA A 134 -8.55 -5.49 -3.32
N PHE A 135 -8.79 -4.30 -3.88
CA PHE A 135 -8.35 -3.01 -3.32
C PHE A 135 -9.46 -2.25 -2.60
N PHE A 136 -10.72 -2.67 -2.71
CA PHE A 136 -11.88 -1.99 -2.15
C PHE A 136 -12.64 -2.87 -1.14
N GLU A 137 -12.22 -2.84 0.13
CA GLU A 137 -12.84 -3.69 1.16
C GLU A 137 -14.21 -3.19 1.65
N GLU A 138 -14.42 -1.88 1.62
CA GLU A 138 -15.61 -1.21 2.18
C GLU A 138 -16.66 -0.86 1.11
N ARG A 139 -16.35 -1.12 -0.17
CA ARG A 139 -17.16 -0.67 -1.31
C ARG A 139 -17.06 -1.67 -2.45
N GLU A 140 -18.20 -1.90 -3.06
CA GLU A 140 -18.32 -2.73 -4.25
C GLU A 140 -17.88 -1.96 -5.51
N THR A 141 -17.13 -2.63 -6.37
CA THR A 141 -16.73 -2.15 -7.70
C THR A 141 -17.82 -2.38 -8.74
N LEU A 142 -17.71 -1.76 -9.92
CA LEU A 142 -18.65 -2.03 -11.02
C LEU A 142 -18.56 -3.48 -11.50
N LEU A 143 -17.37 -4.08 -11.48
CA LEU A 143 -17.14 -5.47 -11.79
C LEU A 143 -17.93 -6.40 -10.87
N GLU A 144 -17.82 -6.21 -9.56
CA GLU A 144 -18.58 -6.99 -8.57
C GLU A 144 -20.08 -6.86 -8.80
N THR A 145 -20.58 -5.63 -8.98
CA THR A 145 -22.01 -5.37 -9.26
C THR A 145 -22.49 -6.00 -10.57
N ALA A 146 -21.62 -6.11 -11.57
CA ALA A 146 -21.94 -6.77 -12.83
C ALA A 146 -21.98 -8.30 -12.69
N THR A 147 -21.15 -8.88 -11.81
CA THR A 147 -21.08 -10.34 -11.60
C THR A 147 -22.09 -10.90 -10.61
N ASP A 148 -22.64 -10.06 -9.72
CA ASP A 148 -23.62 -10.46 -8.70
C ASP A 148 -25.08 -10.54 -9.22
N GLN A 149 -25.30 -10.34 -10.52
CA GLN A 149 -26.62 -10.32 -11.18
C GLN A 149 -27.04 -11.64 -11.84
#